data_AF-A0A7W9ED35-F1
#
_entry.id   AF-A0A7W9ED35-F1
#
_cell.length_a   1.000
_cell.length_b   1.000
_cell.length_c   1.000
_cell.angle_alpha   90.00
_cell.angle_beta   90.00
_cell.angle_gamma   90.00
#
_symmetry.space_group_name_H-M   'P 1'
#
loop_
_entity.id
_entity.type
_entity.pdbx_description
1 polymer ?
#
loop_
_entity_poly.entity_id
_entity_poly.type
_entity_poly.pdbx_seq_one_letter_code
_entity_poly.pdbx_strand_id
1 'polypeptide(L)'
;MRMPISSRIIYTVASVMLPIGAFNADYNASHQFNPDWTPHARFHGAQTLSFSVLLAVATIYFAWRGSEDRRSSVIATSIFCMVYWVAQAFAIFFPGTAFVDPRFDLPSGYIFGVPGQLIAELVALILTLVAAWLALKPGARWIVTPANGKPRNASASV
;
A
#
# COMPACT_ATOMS: atom_id res chain seq x y z
N MET A 1 22.05 1.66 -7.06
CA MET A 1 21.13 1.54 -8.21
C MET A 1 19.74 2.04 -7.82
N ARG A 2 18.93 2.52 -8.76
CA ARG A 2 17.53 2.93 -8.51
C ARG A 2 16.56 2.02 -9.28
N MET A 3 15.43 1.72 -8.64
CA MET A 3 14.37 0.88 -9.19
C MET A 3 13.85 1.44 -10.54
N PRO A 4 13.34 0.59 -11.46
CA PRO A 4 12.69 1.08 -12.68
C PRO A 4 11.64 2.14 -12.39
N ILE A 5 11.56 3.17 -13.25
CA ILE A 5 10.66 4.31 -13.03
C ILE A 5 9.19 3.87 -13.01
N SER A 6 8.81 2.88 -13.83
CA SER A 6 7.47 2.31 -13.85
C SER A 6 7.09 1.72 -12.50
N SER A 7 7.94 0.88 -11.91
CA SER A 7 7.72 0.32 -10.58
C SER A 7 7.60 1.42 -9.53
N ARG A 8 8.47 2.43 -9.56
CA ARG A 8 8.42 3.56 -8.61
C ARG A 8 7.11 4.32 -8.66
N ILE A 9 6.63 4.62 -9.86
CA ILE A 9 5.34 5.30 -10.04
C ILE A 9 4.21 4.44 -9.52
N ILE A 10 4.17 3.15 -9.87
CA ILE A 10 3.08 2.26 -9.43
C ILE A 10 3.09 2.10 -7.91
N TYR A 11 4.26 1.88 -7.28
CA TYR A 11 4.37 1.86 -5.81
C TYR A 11 3.87 3.17 -5.18
N THR A 12 4.23 4.32 -5.77
CA THR A 12 3.80 5.63 -5.25
C THR A 12 2.28 5.78 -5.33
N VAL A 13 1.68 5.42 -6.46
CA VAL A 13 0.22 5.48 -6.65
C VAL A 13 -0.47 4.53 -5.67
N ALA A 14 -0.06 3.27 -5.62
CA ALA A 14 -0.64 2.28 -4.70
C ALA A 14 -0.50 2.69 -3.23
N SER A 15 0.65 3.27 -2.85
CA SER A 15 0.89 3.70 -1.48
C SER A 15 0.11 4.95 -1.09
N VAL A 16 -0.18 5.86 -2.04
CA VAL A 16 -1.00 7.05 -1.78
C VAL A 16 -2.49 6.72 -1.71
N MET A 17 -2.95 5.70 -2.44
CA MET A 17 -4.32 5.19 -2.33
C MET A 17 -4.65 4.75 -0.90
N LEU A 18 -3.68 4.18 -0.17
CA LEU A 18 -3.87 3.68 1.19
C LEU A 18 -4.36 4.76 2.18
N PRO A 19 -3.62 5.86 2.46
CA PRO A 19 -4.09 6.89 3.38
C PRO A 19 -5.32 7.63 2.86
N ILE A 20 -5.47 7.85 1.55
CA ILE A 20 -6.69 8.47 1.00
C ILE A 20 -7.91 7.58 1.29
N GLY A 21 -7.80 6.28 1.01
CA GLY A 21 -8.87 5.31 1.28
C GLY A 21 -9.18 5.20 2.77
N ALA A 22 -8.15 5.06 3.61
CA ALA A 22 -8.31 4.92 5.05
C ALA A 22 -8.98 6.15 5.68
N PHE A 23 -8.55 7.38 5.35
CA PHE A 23 -9.17 8.58 5.89
C PHE A 23 -10.61 8.77 5.37
N ASN A 24 -10.90 8.45 4.11
CA ASN A 24 -12.28 8.49 3.60
C ASN A 24 -13.19 7.48 4.31
N ALA A 25 -12.68 6.28 4.59
CA ALA A 25 -13.44 5.20 5.22
C ALA A 25 -13.65 5.42 6.73
N ASP A 26 -12.62 5.89 7.44
CA ASP A 26 -12.59 5.83 8.90
C ASP A 26 -12.66 7.21 9.57
N TYR A 27 -12.32 8.31 8.89
CA TYR A 27 -12.34 9.65 9.47
C TYR A 27 -13.72 10.32 9.36
N ASN A 28 -14.76 9.68 9.88
CA ASN A 28 -16.15 10.13 9.78
C ASN A 28 -17.01 9.68 10.98
N ALA A 29 -18.31 9.99 10.92
CA ALA A 29 -19.28 9.74 11.98
C ALA A 29 -19.55 8.25 12.28
N SER A 30 -19.32 7.36 11.31
CA SER A 30 -19.50 5.91 11.51
C SER A 30 -18.32 5.25 12.23
N HIS A 31 -17.14 5.88 12.22
CA HIS A 31 -15.89 5.34 12.75
C HIS A 31 -15.25 6.30 13.76
N GLN A 32 -14.27 7.13 13.36
CA GLN A 32 -13.47 7.95 14.27
C GLN A 32 -14.30 8.85 15.21
N PHE A 33 -15.47 9.31 14.76
CA PHE A 33 -16.38 10.15 15.54
C PHE A 33 -17.64 9.41 16.02
N ASN A 34 -17.66 8.09 15.95
CA ASN A 34 -18.81 7.29 16.38
C ASN A 34 -19.02 7.38 17.90
N PRO A 35 -20.16 7.90 18.38
CA PRO A 35 -20.43 8.05 19.81
C PRO A 35 -20.48 6.73 20.57
N ASP A 36 -20.82 5.63 19.90
CA ASP A 36 -20.97 4.30 20.51
C ASP A 36 -19.62 3.60 20.72
N TRP A 37 -18.57 4.03 20.01
CA TRP A 37 -17.21 3.50 20.19
C TRP A 37 -16.58 4.03 21.48
N THR A 38 -15.98 3.12 22.26
CA THR A 38 -15.21 3.50 23.44
C THR A 38 -14.00 4.35 23.05
N PRO A 39 -13.46 5.19 23.96
CA PRO A 39 -12.26 5.97 23.68
C PRO A 39 -11.08 5.12 23.18
N HIS A 40 -10.94 3.88 23.67
CA HIS A 40 -9.85 2.99 23.26
C HIS A 40 -10.04 2.43 21.83
N ALA A 41 -11.26 2.15 21.40
CA ALA A 41 -11.53 1.77 20.01
C ALA A 41 -11.15 2.91 19.05
N ARG A 42 -11.49 4.16 19.39
CA ARG A 42 -11.08 5.35 18.61
C ARG A 42 -9.57 5.57 18.62
N PHE A 43 -8.88 5.21 19.70
CA PHE A 43 -7.41 5.22 19.74
C PHE A 43 -6.81 4.25 18.72
N HIS A 44 -7.31 3.02 18.67
CA HIS A 44 -6.87 2.04 17.67
C HIS A 44 -7.29 2.43 16.23
N GLY A 45 -8.44 3.07 16.02
CA GLY A 45 -8.81 3.65 14.72
C GLY A 45 -7.86 4.79 14.28
N ALA A 46 -7.52 5.71 15.19
CA ALA A 46 -6.52 6.74 14.89
C ALA A 46 -5.11 6.13 14.65
N GLN A 47 -4.79 5.01 15.31
CA GLN A 47 -3.57 4.27 15.09
C GLN A 47 -3.51 3.67 13.67
N THR A 48 -4.58 3.05 13.17
CA THR A 48 -4.62 2.51 11.79
C THR A 48 -4.54 3.63 10.75
N LEU A 49 -5.25 4.73 10.95
CA LEU A 49 -5.13 5.94 10.13
C LEU A 49 -3.69 6.46 10.08
N SER A 50 -3.02 6.54 11.23
CA SER A 50 -1.62 6.98 11.29
C SER A 50 -0.67 6.01 10.60
N PHE A 51 -0.86 4.69 10.78
CA PHE A 51 -0.08 3.67 10.09
C PHE A 51 -0.23 3.75 8.56
N SER A 52 -1.41 4.06 8.05
CA SER A 52 -1.65 4.24 6.62
C SER A 52 -0.70 5.28 6.00
N VAL A 53 -0.46 6.40 6.71
CA VAL A 53 0.45 7.48 6.29
C VAL A 53 1.90 7.04 6.41
N LEU A 54 2.28 6.44 7.55
CA LEU A 54 3.66 6.00 7.79
C LEU A 54 4.12 4.95 6.77
N LEU A 55 3.24 3.99 6.44
CA LEU A 55 3.51 2.97 5.43
C LEU A 55 3.58 3.55 4.02
N ALA A 56 2.76 4.57 3.71
CA ALA A 56 2.86 5.29 2.45
C ALA A 56 4.22 5.98 2.30
N VAL A 57 4.65 6.72 3.33
CA VAL A 57 5.95 7.39 3.36
C VAL A 57 7.09 6.38 3.24
N ALA A 58 7.03 5.26 3.99
CA ALA A 58 8.03 4.20 3.91
C ALA A 58 8.10 3.59 2.50
N THR A 59 6.95 3.30 1.89
CA THR A 59 6.89 2.75 0.53
C THR A 59 7.53 3.70 -0.48
N ILE A 60 7.18 4.99 -0.44
CA ILE A 60 7.75 6.00 -1.33
C ILE A 60 9.26 6.13 -1.09
N TYR A 61 9.70 6.22 0.16
CA TYR A 61 11.13 6.30 0.48
C TYR A 61 11.90 5.10 -0.10
N PHE A 62 11.43 3.87 0.12
CA PHE A 62 12.11 2.66 -0.37
C PHE A 62 12.02 2.49 -1.89
N ALA A 63 10.94 2.94 -2.53
CA ALA A 63 10.83 2.94 -3.99
C ALA A 63 11.84 3.89 -4.64
N TRP A 64 12.03 5.08 -4.06
CA TRP A 64 12.83 6.15 -4.67
C TRP A 64 14.29 6.22 -4.20
N ARG A 65 14.65 5.57 -3.09
CA ARG A 65 16.03 5.51 -2.62
C ARG A 65 16.95 4.73 -3.57
N GLY A 66 18.24 5.02 -3.48
CA GLY A 66 19.26 4.15 -4.04
C GLY A 66 19.43 2.88 -3.19
N SER A 67 19.65 1.73 -3.84
CA SER A 67 20.03 0.47 -3.19
C SER A 67 21.09 -0.27 -4.01
N GLU A 68 21.99 -0.97 -3.33
CA GLU A 68 22.93 -1.92 -3.94
C GLU A 68 22.31 -3.31 -4.07
N ASP A 69 21.44 -3.70 -3.15
CA ASP A 69 20.65 -4.92 -3.23
C ASP A 69 19.28 -4.63 -3.86
N ARG A 70 19.09 -5.12 -5.09
CA ARG A 70 17.83 -4.98 -5.83
C ARG A 70 16.69 -5.75 -5.15
N ARG A 71 16.94 -6.99 -4.75
CA ARG A 71 15.92 -7.92 -4.28
C ARG A 71 15.39 -7.47 -2.93
N SER A 72 16.29 -7.17 -1.98
CA SER A 72 15.88 -6.68 -0.66
C SER A 72 15.18 -5.32 -0.74
N SER A 73 15.58 -4.44 -1.68
CA SER A 73 14.88 -3.17 -1.89
C SER A 73 13.44 -3.38 -2.37
N VAL A 74 13.22 -4.27 -3.35
CA VAL A 74 11.87 -4.58 -3.86
C VAL A 74 11.03 -5.24 -2.76
N ILE A 75 11.58 -6.23 -2.05
CA ILE A 75 10.86 -6.92 -0.97
C ILE A 75 10.43 -5.95 0.12
N ALA A 76 11.33 -5.10 0.62
CA ALA A 76 10.99 -4.11 1.64
C ALA A 76 9.93 -3.12 1.15
N THR A 77 10.07 -2.61 -0.08
CA THR A 77 9.08 -1.70 -0.69
C THR A 77 7.71 -2.36 -0.78
N SER A 78 7.65 -3.61 -1.26
CA SER A 78 6.40 -4.36 -1.35
C SER A 78 5.78 -4.61 0.01
N ILE A 79 6.57 -5.00 1.02
CA ILE A 79 6.07 -5.24 2.38
C ILE A 79 5.42 -3.97 2.92
N PHE A 80 6.10 -2.82 2.86
CA PHE A 80 5.49 -1.57 3.32
C PHE A 80 4.22 -1.19 2.54
N CYS A 81 4.18 -1.50 1.24
CA CYS A 81 3.03 -1.19 0.39
C CYS A 81 1.81 -2.08 0.67
N MET A 82 2.01 -3.36 1.01
CA MET A 82 0.91 -4.33 1.15
C MET A 82 0.57 -4.76 2.58
N VAL A 83 1.45 -4.54 3.56
CA VAL A 83 1.26 -5.12 4.91
C VAL A 83 -0.03 -4.66 5.58
N TYR A 84 -0.47 -3.43 5.33
CA TYR A 84 -1.76 -2.92 5.83
C TYR A 84 -2.94 -3.72 5.26
N TRP A 85 -2.95 -3.91 3.94
CA TRP A 85 -3.99 -4.66 3.23
C TRP A 85 -4.00 -6.13 3.65
N VAL A 86 -2.83 -6.75 3.77
CA VAL A 86 -2.73 -8.12 4.29
C VAL A 86 -3.26 -8.20 5.72
N ALA A 87 -2.90 -7.27 6.60
CA ALA A 87 -3.44 -7.24 7.96
C ALA A 87 -4.97 -7.06 7.97
N GLN A 88 -5.52 -6.27 7.06
CA GLN A 88 -6.97 -6.12 6.87
C GLN A 88 -7.64 -7.44 6.44
N ALA A 89 -7.09 -8.17 5.47
CA ALA A 89 -7.59 -9.50 5.09
C ALA A 89 -7.68 -10.46 6.28
N PHE A 90 -6.66 -10.44 7.14
CA PHE A 90 -6.60 -11.32 8.31
C PHE A 90 -7.52 -10.88 9.46
N ALA A 91 -7.98 -9.62 9.47
CA ALA A 91 -8.80 -9.08 10.55
C ALA A 91 -10.09 -9.88 10.77
N ILE A 92 -10.69 -10.42 9.71
CA ILE A 92 -11.95 -11.20 9.78
C ILE A 92 -11.84 -12.50 10.58
N PHE A 93 -10.62 -13.02 10.76
CA PHE A 93 -10.40 -14.24 11.54
C PHE A 93 -10.40 -14.00 13.05
N PHE A 94 -10.41 -12.73 13.50
CA PHE A 94 -10.47 -12.40 14.91
C PHE A 94 -11.93 -12.37 15.39
N PRO A 95 -12.25 -12.92 16.58
CA PRO A 95 -13.61 -12.95 17.09
C PRO A 95 -14.24 -11.55 17.20
N GLY A 96 -15.51 -11.43 16.80
CA GLY A 96 -16.27 -10.19 16.91
C GLY A 96 -15.93 -9.13 15.86
N THR A 97 -15.20 -9.50 14.79
CA THR A 97 -14.92 -8.61 13.66
C THR A 97 -15.94 -8.82 12.52
N ALA A 98 -16.15 -7.77 11.73
CA ALA A 98 -16.95 -7.79 10.53
C ALA A 98 -16.27 -6.94 9.45
N PHE A 99 -16.55 -7.25 8.18
CA PHE A 99 -15.97 -6.50 7.06
C PHE A 99 -16.55 -5.07 6.97
N VAL A 100 -17.82 -4.92 7.32
CA VAL A 100 -18.53 -3.65 7.47
C VAL A 100 -19.36 -3.75 8.74
N ASP A 101 -19.49 -2.66 9.49
CA ASP A 101 -20.43 -2.59 10.61
C ASP A 101 -21.86 -2.75 10.06
N PRO A 102 -22.66 -3.71 10.56
CA PRO A 102 -24.02 -3.97 10.05
C PRO A 102 -24.93 -2.74 10.03
N ARG A 103 -24.71 -1.76 10.92
CA ARG A 103 -25.50 -0.52 10.95
C ARG A 103 -25.24 0.39 9.75
N PHE A 104 -24.05 0.30 9.16
CA PHE A 104 -23.57 1.15 8.08
C PHE A 104 -23.41 0.38 6.75
N ASP A 105 -23.91 -0.86 6.69
CA ASP A 105 -23.90 -1.70 5.50
C ASP A 105 -24.96 -1.23 4.49
N LEU A 106 -24.61 -0.19 3.72
CA LEU A 106 -25.50 0.48 2.77
C LEU A 106 -25.15 0.12 1.33
N PRO A 107 -26.12 0.11 0.38
CA PRO A 107 -25.85 -0.15 -1.03
C PRO A 107 -24.76 0.75 -1.67
N SER A 108 -24.57 1.97 -1.16
CA SER A 108 -23.53 2.89 -1.60
C SER A 108 -22.10 2.42 -1.31
N GLY A 109 -21.93 1.45 -0.41
CA GLY A 109 -20.64 0.81 -0.11
C GLY A 109 -20.22 -0.25 -1.13
N TYR A 110 -21.06 -0.55 -2.14
CA TYR A 110 -20.84 -1.64 -3.09
C TYR A 110 -20.69 -1.12 -4.52
N ILE A 111 -19.85 -1.79 -5.30
CA ILE A 111 -19.67 -1.57 -6.74
C ILE A 111 -20.00 -2.89 -7.43
N PHE A 112 -21.06 -2.91 -8.24
CA PHE A 112 -21.58 -4.13 -8.88
C PHE A 112 -21.83 -5.30 -7.91
N GLY A 113 -22.29 -5.00 -6.68
CA GLY A 113 -22.56 -6.01 -5.64
C GLY A 113 -21.32 -6.50 -4.88
N VAL A 114 -20.15 -5.93 -5.13
CA VAL A 114 -18.91 -6.25 -4.40
C VAL A 114 -18.56 -5.10 -3.46
N PRO A 115 -18.20 -5.37 -2.18
CA PRO A 115 -17.78 -4.33 -1.25
C PRO A 115 -16.63 -3.48 -1.83
N GLY A 116 -16.77 -2.15 -1.80
CA GLY A 116 -15.77 -1.23 -2.34
C GLY A 116 -14.40 -1.36 -1.66
N GLN A 117 -14.40 -1.67 -0.36
CA GLN A 117 -13.18 -1.95 0.39
C GLN A 117 -12.42 -3.18 -0.14
N LEU A 118 -13.13 -4.27 -0.47
CA LEU A 118 -12.50 -5.46 -1.05
C LEU A 118 -11.91 -5.16 -2.43
N ILE A 119 -12.59 -4.35 -3.24
CA ILE A 119 -12.05 -3.92 -4.54
C ILE A 119 -10.76 -3.10 -4.33
N ALA A 120 -10.78 -2.13 -3.41
CA ALA A 120 -9.61 -1.30 -3.12
C ALA A 120 -8.42 -2.15 -2.65
N GLU A 121 -8.67 -3.12 -1.78
CA GLU A 121 -7.69 -4.09 -1.30
C GLU A 121 -7.07 -4.89 -2.45
N LEU A 122 -7.90 -5.54 -3.28
CA LEU A 122 -7.43 -6.34 -4.41
C LEU A 122 -6.63 -5.48 -5.41
N VAL A 123 -7.10 -4.27 -5.71
CA VAL A 123 -6.39 -3.34 -6.60
C VAL A 123 -5.02 -2.99 -6.02
N ALA A 124 -4.94 -2.63 -4.73
CA ALA A 124 -3.67 -2.27 -4.09
C ALA A 124 -2.67 -3.45 -4.06
N LEU A 125 -3.14 -4.66 -3.78
CA LEU A 125 -2.32 -5.87 -3.80
C LEU A 125 -1.83 -6.18 -5.23
N ILE A 126 -2.70 -6.10 -6.24
CA ILE A 126 -2.34 -6.32 -7.64
C ILE A 126 -1.31 -5.28 -8.11
N LEU A 127 -1.53 -3.99 -7.81
CA LEU A 127 -0.57 -2.94 -8.16
C LEU A 127 0.80 -3.18 -7.52
N THR A 128 0.82 -3.61 -6.26
CA THR A 128 2.06 -3.97 -5.54
C THR A 128 2.78 -5.12 -6.24
N LEU A 129 2.06 -6.18 -6.61
CA LEU A 129 2.63 -7.34 -7.31
C LEU A 129 3.16 -6.97 -8.71
N VAL A 130 2.42 -6.14 -9.46
CA VAL A 130 2.84 -5.64 -10.77
C VAL A 130 4.10 -4.77 -10.65
N ALA A 131 4.16 -3.88 -9.67
CA ALA A 131 5.34 -3.04 -9.42
C ALA A 131 6.57 -3.89 -9.08
N ALA A 132 6.40 -4.90 -8.23
CA ALA A 132 7.45 -5.85 -7.85
C ALA A 132 7.93 -6.66 -9.06
N TRP A 133 7.00 -7.20 -9.86
CA TRP A 133 7.32 -7.95 -11.07
C TRP A 133 8.08 -7.09 -12.08
N LEU A 134 7.66 -5.85 -12.33
CA LEU A 134 8.36 -4.93 -13.23
C LEU A 134 9.81 -4.64 -12.77
N ALA A 135 10.05 -4.67 -11.45
CA ALA A 135 11.37 -4.44 -10.88
C ALA A 135 12.27 -5.68 -10.89
N LEU A 136 11.69 -6.88 -10.84
CA LEU A 136 12.41 -8.15 -10.71
C LEU A 136 12.47 -8.98 -12.00
N LYS A 137 11.64 -8.69 -13.00
CA LYS A 137 11.61 -9.46 -14.24
C LYS A 137 12.96 -9.39 -14.97
N PRO A 138 13.32 -10.44 -15.74
CA PRO A 138 14.48 -10.41 -16.62
C PRO A 138 14.48 -9.15 -17.52
N GLY A 139 15.63 -8.49 -17.64
CA GLY A 139 15.77 -7.26 -18.42
C GLY A 139 15.21 -5.99 -17.77
N ALA A 140 14.80 -6.03 -16.50
CA ALA A 140 14.40 -4.82 -15.76
C ALA A 140 15.53 -3.77 -15.75
N ARG A 141 15.23 -2.57 -16.27
CA ARG A 141 16.20 -1.47 -16.43
C ARG A 141 16.34 -0.68 -15.13
N TRP A 142 17.21 -1.16 -14.25
CA TRP A 142 17.63 -0.42 -13.06
C TRP A 142 18.59 0.70 -13.44
N ILE A 143 18.37 1.90 -12.90
CA ILE A 143 19.23 3.05 -13.17
C ILE A 143 20.47 2.94 -12.28
N VAL A 144 21.63 2.79 -12.91
CA VAL A 144 22.93 2.86 -12.23
C VAL A 144 23.39 4.30 -12.30
N THR A 145 23.37 5.01 -11.17
CA THR A 145 24.06 6.31 -11.07
C THR A 145 25.51 6.01 -10.67
N PRO A 146 26.51 6.21 -11.54
CA PRO A 146 27.90 6.05 -11.13
C PRO A 146 28.32 7.19 -10.20
N ALA A 147 29.37 6.95 -9.41
CA ALA A 147 29.93 7.90 -8.45
C ALA A 147 30.25 9.29 -9.04
N ASN A 148 30.40 9.41 -10.37
CA ASN A 148 30.75 10.64 -11.08
C ASN A 148 29.57 11.29 -11.83
N GLY A 149 28.31 10.95 -11.51
CA GLY A 149 27.12 11.73 -11.91
C GLY A 149 26.57 11.54 -13.33
N LYS A 150 27.22 10.79 -14.24
CA LYS A 150 26.66 10.51 -15.58
C LYS A 150 25.97 9.14 -15.67
N PRO A 151 24.65 9.04 -15.87
CA PRO A 151 23.97 7.74 -15.97
C PRO A 151 24.49 6.92 -17.16
N ARG A 152 24.85 5.65 -16.93
CA ARG A 152 25.10 4.67 -17.99
C ARG A 152 23.91 3.71 -18.07
N ASN A 153 23.35 3.55 -19.26
CA ASN A 153 22.39 2.48 -19.53
C ASN A 153 23.15 1.15 -19.46
N ALA A 154 22.95 0.39 -18.38
CA ALA A 154 23.40 -0.99 -18.32
C ALA A 154 22.48 -1.81 -19.24
N SER A 155 22.82 -1.89 -20.53
CA SER A 155 22.34 -2.96 -21.39
C SER A 155 22.94 -4.26 -20.86
N ALA A 156 22.09 -5.17 -20.39
CA ALA A 156 22.50 -6.51 -20.04
C ALA A 156 23.13 -7.20 -21.26
N SER A 157 24.40 -7.57 -21.14
CA SER A 157 25.09 -8.47 -22.07
C SER A 157 25.08 -9.86 -21.45
N VAL A 158 24.41 -10.77 -22.16
CA VAL A 158 24.40 -12.25 -22.08
C VAL A 158 23.88 -12.88 -20.79
#